data_AF-X1GHJ9-F1
#
_entry.id   AF-X1GHJ9-F1
#
_cell.length_a   1.000
_cell.length_b   1.000
_cell.length_c   1.000
_cell.angle_alpha   90.00
_cell.angle_beta   90.00
_cell.angle_gamma   90.00
#
_symmetry.space_group_name_H-M   'P 1'
#
loop_
_entity.id
_entity.type
_entity.pdbx_description
1 polymer ?
#
loop_
_entity_poly.entity_id
_entity_poly.type
_entity_poly.pdbx_seq_one_letter_code
_entity_poly.pdbx_strand_id
1 'polypeptide(L)'
;MDFKKVKMKIPAEANIIIGQTHFIKTVEDLYEVMVDSIAGGKFAIAFCEASGPCLIRAEGNDQELKAIAIENANALGAGHIFVILLKDAFPLNVLNDIKNCRGGLFYILCYRKSCRGSDC
;
A
#
# COMPACT_ATOMS: atom_id res chain seq x y z
N MET A 1 15.57 9.46 20.52
CA MET A 1 14.93 8.56 19.53
C MET A 1 13.77 7.91 20.23
N ASP A 2 12.54 8.24 19.81
CA ASP A 2 11.31 7.77 20.44
C ASP A 2 10.61 6.76 19.54
N PHE A 3 10.14 5.65 20.12
CA PHE A 3 9.41 4.62 19.40
C PHE A 3 7.91 4.81 19.61
N LYS A 4 7.18 5.06 18.53
CA LYS A 4 5.73 5.21 18.55
C LYS A 4 5.07 3.98 17.92
N LYS A 5 4.10 3.39 18.63
CA LYS A 5 3.24 2.34 18.05
C LYS A 5 2.10 3.00 17.30
N VAL A 6 2.01 2.76 16.00
CA VAL A 6 0.91 3.24 15.15
C VAL A 6 -0.03 2.06 14.87
N LYS A 7 -1.32 2.23 15.15
CA LYS A 7 -2.34 1.25 14.81
C LYS A 7 -2.82 1.49 13.38
N MET A 8 -2.58 0.53 12.50
CA MET A 8 -3.07 0.57 11.13
C MET A 8 -4.53 0.11 11.09
N LYS A 9 -5.40 0.89 10.42
CA LYS A 9 -6.78 0.49 10.13
C LYS A 9 -6.80 -0.36 8.87
N ILE A 10 -7.38 -1.55 8.96
CA ILE A 10 -7.50 -2.47 7.83
C ILE A 10 -8.95 -2.94 7.79
N PRO A 11 -9.67 -2.77 6.68
CA PRO A 11 -11.04 -3.26 6.55
C PRO A 11 -11.09 -4.80 6.53
N ALA A 12 -12.26 -5.37 6.80
CA ALA A 12 -12.46 -6.82 6.74
C ALA A 12 -12.20 -7.33 5.31
N GLU A 13 -11.59 -8.51 5.20
CA GLU A 13 -11.16 -9.12 3.92
C GLU A 13 -10.16 -8.28 3.11
N ALA A 14 -9.47 -7.33 3.74
CA ALA A 14 -8.41 -6.57 3.10
C ALA A 14 -7.02 -6.99 3.59
N ASN A 15 -6.08 -7.00 2.66
CA ASN A 15 -4.66 -7.14 2.91
C ASN A 15 -4.01 -5.75 2.87
N ILE A 16 -2.98 -5.57 3.69
CA ILE A 16 -2.14 -4.36 3.66
C ILE A 16 -0.72 -4.75 3.26
N ILE A 17 -0.10 -3.93 2.43
CA ILE A 17 1.32 -3.99 2.10
C ILE A 17 1.91 -2.63 2.43
N ILE A 18 2.97 -2.61 3.22
CA ILE A 18 3.70 -1.38 3.54
C ILE A 18 5.10 -1.55 2.98
N GLY A 19 5.60 -0.51 2.31
CA GLY A 19 6.98 -0.49 1.86
C GLY A 19 7.54 0.91 1.76
N GLN A 20 8.80 0.99 1.39
CA GLN A 20 9.52 2.25 1.23
C GLN A 20 10.00 2.42 -0.21
N THR A 21 9.75 3.60 -0.79
CA THR A 21 10.24 4.02 -2.11
C THR A 21 10.63 5.49 -2.08
N HIS A 22 11.68 5.86 -2.81
CA HIS A 22 12.19 7.23 -2.84
C HIS A 22 11.56 8.12 -3.92
N PHE A 23 10.71 7.58 -4.80
CA PHE A 23 10.27 8.29 -6.00
C PHE A 23 8.76 8.42 -6.13
N ILE A 24 8.27 9.59 -6.56
CA ILE A 24 6.84 9.87 -6.65
C ILE A 24 6.18 9.24 -7.88
N LYS A 25 6.94 9.02 -8.95
CA LYS A 25 6.48 8.28 -10.14
C LYS A 25 6.05 6.85 -9.82
N THR A 26 6.52 6.32 -8.69
CA THR A 26 6.14 5.00 -8.18
C THR A 26 4.64 4.87 -7.90
N VAL A 27 3.87 5.95 -7.66
CA VAL A 27 2.41 5.81 -7.47
C VAL A 27 1.70 5.39 -8.76
N GLU A 28 2.05 6.00 -9.88
CA GLU A 28 1.51 5.66 -11.21
C GLU A 28 2.02 4.29 -11.66
N ASP A 29 3.33 4.04 -11.53
CA ASP A 29 3.94 2.75 -11.89
C ASP A 29 3.34 1.59 -11.05
N LEU A 30 3.11 1.80 -9.74
CA LEU A 30 2.44 0.81 -8.89
C LEU A 30 0.97 0.65 -9.26
N TYR A 31 0.28 1.72 -9.66
CA TYR A 31 -1.11 1.61 -10.10
C TYR A 31 -1.21 0.72 -11.34
N GLU A 32 -0.36 0.92 -12.34
CA GLU A 32 -0.32 0.09 -13.56
C GLU A 32 -0.05 -1.38 -13.24
N VAL A 33 1.00 -1.65 -12.45
CA VAL A 33 1.31 -3.02 -11.99
C VAL A 33 0.12 -3.66 -11.28
N MET A 34 -0.60 -2.89 -10.46
CA MET A 34 -1.72 -3.43 -9.68
C MET A 34 -2.95 -3.71 -10.55
N VAL A 35 -3.21 -2.87 -11.56
CA VAL A 35 -4.28 -3.14 -12.54
C VAL A 35 -3.96 -4.40 -13.35
N ASP A 36 -2.71 -4.58 -13.76
CA ASP A 36 -2.30 -5.72 -14.58
C ASP A 36 -2.26 -7.03 -13.78
N SER A 37 -1.75 -7.01 -12.55
CA SER A 37 -1.57 -8.21 -11.73
C SER A 37 -2.83 -8.65 -10.98
N ILE A 38 -3.86 -7.78 -10.88
CA ILE A 38 -5.10 -8.07 -10.14
C ILE A 38 -6.29 -8.10 -11.10
N ALA A 39 -6.77 -9.30 -11.42
CA ALA A 39 -7.92 -9.53 -12.29
C ALA A 39 -9.26 -9.11 -11.63
N GLY A 40 -9.54 -7.80 -11.55
CA GLY A 40 -10.82 -7.24 -11.07
C GLY A 40 -10.93 -7.03 -9.55
N GLY A 41 -9.84 -7.24 -8.82
CA GLY A 41 -9.77 -6.95 -7.39
C GLY A 41 -9.71 -5.44 -7.12
N LYS A 42 -10.01 -5.07 -5.88
CA LYS A 42 -10.01 -3.67 -5.44
C LYS A 42 -8.71 -3.34 -4.76
N PHE A 43 -8.14 -2.17 -5.07
CA PHE A 43 -6.91 -1.74 -4.42
C PHE A 43 -6.86 -0.23 -4.26
N ALA A 44 -6.06 0.19 -3.30
CA ALA A 44 -5.68 1.58 -3.11
C ALA A 44 -4.23 1.68 -2.66
N ILE A 45 -3.55 2.73 -3.10
CA ILE A 45 -2.16 3.05 -2.83
C ILE A 45 -2.16 4.44 -2.23
N ALA A 46 -1.44 4.64 -1.14
CA ALA A 46 -1.15 5.95 -0.57
C ALA A 46 0.36 6.08 -0.36
N PHE A 47 0.96 7.14 -0.88
CA PHE A 47 2.37 7.45 -0.79
C PHE A 47 2.57 8.76 -0.05
N CYS A 48 3.43 8.74 0.96
CA CYS A 48 3.81 9.92 1.73
C CYS A 48 5.08 10.53 1.10
N GLU A 49 4.92 11.67 0.44
CA GLU A 49 6.04 12.41 -0.13
C GLU A 49 6.91 12.99 1.01
N ALA A 50 8.23 12.74 0.99
CA ALA A 50 9.15 13.30 1.99
C ALA A 50 9.82 14.62 1.53
N SER A 51 9.73 14.93 0.24
CA SER A 51 10.29 16.12 -0.39
C SER A 51 9.21 17.16 -0.64
N GLY A 52 9.49 18.44 -0.37
CA GLY A 52 8.56 19.52 -0.66
C GLY A 52 7.39 19.63 0.34
N PRO A 53 6.12 19.77 -0.11
CA PRO A 53 4.98 20.09 0.76
C PRO A 53 4.48 18.93 1.65
N CYS A 54 5.18 17.79 1.69
CA CYS A 54 4.83 16.60 2.48
C CYS A 54 3.38 16.14 2.28
N LEU A 55 2.94 16.10 1.01
CA LEU A 55 1.58 15.69 0.67
C LEU A 55 1.49 14.17 0.56
N ILE A 56 0.32 13.63 0.92
CA ILE A 56 -0.01 12.24 0.66
C ILE A 56 -0.70 12.18 -0.70
N ARG A 57 -0.06 11.47 -1.63
CA ARG A 57 -0.70 11.10 -2.89
C ARG A 57 -1.36 9.76 -2.72
N ALA A 58 -2.58 9.63 -3.21
CA ALA A 58 -3.25 8.35 -3.18
C ALA A 58 -3.91 8.07 -4.52
N GLU A 59 -3.89 6.83 -4.96
CA GLU A 59 -4.54 6.35 -6.16
C GLU A 59 -5.13 4.96 -5.95
N GLY A 60 -6.17 4.59 -6.71
CA GLY A 60 -6.83 3.30 -6.53
C GLY A 60 -8.20 3.20 -7.18
N ASN A 61 -8.68 1.96 -7.28
CA ASN A 61 -9.96 1.60 -7.90
C ASN A 61 -11.15 1.67 -6.92
N ASP A 62 -10.89 1.86 -5.62
CA ASP A 62 -11.94 1.92 -4.59
C ASP A 62 -11.73 3.11 -3.66
N GLN A 63 -12.76 3.96 -3.54
CA GLN A 63 -12.70 5.20 -2.77
C GLN A 63 -12.64 4.96 -1.25
N GLU A 64 -13.27 3.90 -0.74
CA GLU A 64 -13.23 3.57 0.69
C GLU A 64 -11.82 3.11 1.06
N LEU A 65 -11.23 2.22 0.25
CA LEU A 65 -9.84 1.80 0.44
C LEU A 65 -8.87 2.98 0.32
N LYS A 66 -9.12 3.92 -0.60
CA LYS A 66 -8.30 5.13 -0.78
C LYS A 66 -8.31 5.99 0.49
N ALA A 67 -9.47 6.24 1.09
CA ALA A 67 -9.59 6.99 2.33
C ALA A 67 -8.81 6.31 3.48
N ILE A 68 -8.94 4.99 3.64
CA ILE A 68 -8.25 4.24 4.70
C ILE A 68 -6.73 4.23 4.46
N ALA A 69 -6.28 4.12 3.21
CA ALA A 69 -4.86 4.18 2.86
C ALA A 69 -4.26 5.54 3.22
N ILE A 70 -4.97 6.65 2.95
CA ILE A 70 -4.57 8.01 3.33
C ILE A 70 -4.49 8.17 4.85
N GLU A 71 -5.49 7.67 5.59
CA GLU A 71 -5.47 7.70 7.06
C GLU A 71 -4.27 6.94 7.64
N ASN A 72 -3.97 5.76 7.08
CA ASN A 72 -2.83 4.95 7.48
C ASN A 72 -1.49 5.63 7.17
N ALA A 73 -1.34 6.23 5.99
CA ALA A 73 -0.15 6.97 5.61
C ALA A 73 0.07 8.20 6.52
N ASN A 74 -1.01 8.95 6.82
CA ASN A 74 -0.98 10.06 7.78
C ASN A 74 -0.56 9.60 9.18
N ALA A 75 -1.09 8.46 9.64
CA ALA A 75 -0.79 7.94 10.96
C ALA A 75 0.68 7.50 11.09
N LEU A 76 1.28 7.00 10.01
CA LEU A 76 2.71 6.69 9.95
C LEU A 76 3.57 7.95 9.97
N GLY A 77 3.19 8.99 9.21
CA GLY A 77 3.88 10.28 9.19
C GLY A 77 5.36 10.19 8.82
N ALA A 78 5.76 9.12 8.14
CA ALA A 78 7.13 8.84 7.76
C ALA A 78 7.25 8.99 6.23
N GLY A 79 8.22 9.80 5.82
CA GLY A 79 8.45 10.11 4.42
C GLY A 79 8.95 8.91 3.63
N HIS A 80 8.67 8.91 2.32
CA HIS A 80 9.07 7.84 1.38
C HIS A 80 8.43 6.49 1.67
N ILE A 81 7.34 6.47 2.44
CA ILE A 81 6.57 5.25 2.69
C ILE A 81 5.35 5.22 1.79
N PHE A 82 5.05 4.04 1.26
CA PHE A 82 3.78 3.76 0.63
C PHE A 82 3.02 2.68 1.41
N VAL A 83 1.70 2.80 1.37
CA VAL A 83 0.74 1.85 1.94
C VAL A 83 -0.19 1.43 0.82
N ILE A 84 -0.27 0.12 0.58
CA ILE A 84 -1.19 -0.48 -0.36
C ILE A 84 -2.23 -1.26 0.42
N LEU A 85 -3.50 -1.03 0.12
CA LEU A 85 -4.62 -1.84 0.55
C LEU A 85 -5.14 -2.63 -0.63
N LEU A 86 -5.41 -3.90 -0.40
CA LEU A 86 -5.89 -4.87 -1.37
C LEU A 86 -7.15 -5.50 -0.81
N LYS A 87 -8.20 -5.63 -1.60
CA LYS A 87 -9.42 -6.35 -1.25
C LYS A 87 -9.80 -7.26 -2.42
N ASP A 88 -10.25 -8.47 -2.09
CA ASP A 88 -10.55 -9.52 -3.07
C ASP A 88 -9.32 -9.91 -3.92
N ALA A 89 -8.11 -9.68 -3.38
CA ALA A 89 -6.84 -9.93 -4.05
C ALA A 89 -5.75 -10.32 -3.04
N PHE A 90 -4.83 -11.18 -3.46
CA PHE A 90 -3.74 -11.65 -2.62
C PHE A 90 -2.44 -10.88 -2.91
N PRO A 91 -1.69 -10.48 -1.86
CA PRO A 91 -0.37 -9.87 -2.02
C PRO A 91 0.56 -10.71 -2.90
N LEU A 92 0.48 -12.04 -2.85
CA LEU A 92 1.35 -12.93 -3.63
C LEU A 92 1.32 -12.62 -5.14
N ASN A 93 0.17 -12.21 -5.66
CA ASN A 93 -0.01 -11.89 -7.08
C ASN A 93 0.77 -10.63 -7.49
N VAL A 94 0.95 -9.69 -6.57
CA VAL A 94 1.55 -8.37 -6.85
C VAL A 94 2.98 -8.26 -6.29
N LEU A 95 3.36 -9.08 -5.31
CA LEU A 95 4.64 -8.98 -4.61
C LEU A 95 5.84 -9.15 -5.56
N ASN A 96 5.75 -10.02 -6.56
CA ASN A 96 6.84 -10.21 -7.53
C ASN A 96 6.97 -9.00 -8.47
N ASP A 97 5.86 -8.47 -8.94
CA ASP A 97 5.84 -7.34 -9.88
C ASP A 97 6.25 -6.04 -9.18
N ILE A 98 5.81 -5.85 -7.94
CA ILE A 98 6.23 -4.75 -7.06
C ILE A 98 7.75 -4.80 -6.80
N LYS A 99 8.33 -5.98 -6.60
CA LYS A 99 9.80 -6.15 -6.44
C LYS A 99 10.57 -5.90 -7.73
N ASN A 100 10.00 -6.29 -8.87
CA ASN A 100 10.62 -6.11 -10.18
C ASN A 100 10.40 -4.71 -10.77
N CYS A 101 9.55 -3.90 -10.14
CA CYS A 101 9.31 -2.52 -10.54
C CYS A 101 10.63 -1.74 -10.51
N ARG A 102 11.08 -1.30 -11.69
CA ARG A 102 12.41 -0.68 -11.93
C ARG A 102 12.64 0.65 -11.16
N GLY A 103 11.63 1.15 -10.44
CA GLY A 103 11.60 2.44 -9.76
C GLY A 103 12.12 2.48 -8.30
N GLY A 104 12.93 1.52 -7.86
CA GLY A 104 13.65 1.63 -6.58
C GLY A 104 12.82 1.28 -5.33
N LEU A 105 12.11 0.15 -5.37
CA LEU A 105 11.46 -0.40 -4.19
C LEU A 105 12.50 -1.09 -3.29
N PHE A 106 12.73 -0.55 -2.10
CA PHE A 106 13.84 -1.01 -1.25
C PHE A 106 13.42 -2.12 -0.28
N TYR A 107 12.27 -1.99 0.39
CA TYR A 107 11.81 -2.97 1.38
C TYR A 107 10.29 -3.07 1.45
N ILE A 108 9.79 -4.30 1.55
CA ILE A 108 8.40 -4.61 1.91
C ILE A 108 8.42 -4.95 3.40
N LEU A 109 7.84 -4.08 4.21
CA LEU A 109 7.96 -4.11 5.67
C LEU A 109 6.98 -5.09 6.32
N CYS A 110 5.78 -5.21 5.76
CA CYS A 110 4.74 -6.05 6.32
C CYS A 110 3.69 -6.39 5.27
N TYR A 111 3.29 -7.66 5.22
CA TYR A 111 2.04 -8.10 4.62
C TYR A 111 1.25 -8.88 5.66
N ARG A 112 -0.08 -8.73 5.66
CA ARG A 112 -0.94 -9.52 6.55
C ARG A 112 -2.06 -10.16 5.74
N LYS A 113 -2.20 -11.48 5.86
CA LYS A 113 -3.45 -12.19 5.58
C LYS A 113 -4.41 -11.95 6.74
N SER A 114 -5.55 -11.32 6.48
CA SER A 114 -6.70 -11.44 7.38
C SER A 114 -7.36 -12.80 7.12
N CYS A 115 -6.81 -13.89 7.63
CA CYS A 115 -7.58 -15.12 7.78
C CYS A 115 -8.48 -14.97 9.00
N ARG A 116 -9.78 -14.76 8.81
CA ARG A 116 -10.81 -15.17 9.77
C ARG A 116 -11.57 -16.34 9.13
N GLY A 117 -11.67 -17.45 9.86
CA GLY A 117 -12.13 -18.76 9.36
C GLY A 117 -13.51 -18.70 8.69
N SER A 118 -13.67 -19.41 7.58
CA SER A 118 -14.27 -20.76 7.64
C SER A 118 -13.72 -21.80 6.65
N ASP A 119 -12.68 -21.51 5.86
CA ASP A 119 -12.11 -22.48 4.90
C ASP A 119 -10.61 -22.74 5.14
N CYS A 120 -10.33 -23.51 6.19
CA CYS A 120 -9.09 -24.29 6.35
C CYS A 120 -9.43 -25.78 6.20
#